data_AF-C5E8U4-F1
#
_entry.id   AF-C5E8U4-F1
#
_cell.length_a   1.000
_cell.length_b   1.000
_cell.length_c   1.000
_cell.angle_alpha   90.00
_cell.angle_beta   90.00
_cell.angle_gamma   90.00
#
_symmetry.space_group_name_H-M   'P 1'
#
loop_
_entity.id
_entity.type
_entity.pdbx_description
1 polymer ?
#
loop_
_entity_poly.entity_id
_entity_poly.type
_entity_poly.pdbx_seq_one_letter_code
_entity_poly.pdbx_strand_id
1 'polypeptide(L)'
;MMADKALYVVGQKRFVATMRKAGADLKQLKEVNRQAAGVALPAVKALAPRGRTGRLAGSVRIGATQKAGIIRAGRKSVPYAGVINYGWPRRRIVGRQFVNSGVASTEPQWTRLYKQYVDKTLEQIKGA
;
A
#
# COMPACT_ATOMS: atom_id res chain seq x y z
N MET A 1 -22.25 14.52 -1.13
CA MET A 1 -21.23 14.02 -2.09
C MET A 1 -20.05 13.49 -1.29
N MET A 2 -19.95 12.17 -1.13
CA MET A 2 -18.89 11.53 -0.35
C MET A 2 -17.71 11.18 -1.27
N ALA A 3 -16.73 12.08 -1.34
CA ALA A 3 -15.52 11.89 -2.13
C ALA A 3 -14.28 12.21 -1.30
N ASP A 4 -13.88 11.27 -0.45
CA ASP A 4 -12.50 11.21 0.06
C ASP A 4 -12.13 9.77 0.45
N LYS A 5 -12.28 8.85 -0.51
CA LYS A 5 -11.67 7.51 -0.45
C LYS A 5 -10.19 7.60 -0.83
N ALA A 6 -9.38 8.25 0.01
CA ALA A 6 -8.06 7.70 0.26
C ALA A 6 -8.31 6.45 1.12
N LEU A 7 -7.72 5.30 0.77
CA LEU A 7 -7.77 4.06 1.56
C LEU A 7 -7.15 4.29 2.95
N TYR A 8 -7.89 4.97 3.83
CA TYR A 8 -7.69 5.03 5.26
C TYR A 8 -8.47 3.87 5.84
N VAL A 9 -7.78 2.85 6.35
CA VAL A 9 -8.41 1.92 7.27
C VAL A 9 -8.81 2.75 8.49
N VAL A 10 -10.10 3.04 8.63
CA VAL A 10 -10.64 3.67 9.84
C VAL A 10 -10.19 2.81 11.02
N GLY A 11 -9.39 3.41 11.90
CA GLY A 11 -8.83 2.72 13.06
C GLY A 11 -7.38 2.26 12.96
N GLN A 12 -6.66 2.39 11.84
CA GLN A 12 -5.25 1.94 11.75
C GLN A 12 -4.33 2.60 12.79
N LYS A 13 -4.44 3.93 12.98
CA LYS A 13 -3.67 4.65 13.99
C LYS A 13 -4.00 4.15 15.41
N ARG A 14 -5.27 3.90 15.68
CA ARG A 14 -5.76 3.36 16.95
C ARG A 14 -5.29 1.92 17.15
N PHE A 15 -5.35 1.09 16.12
CA PHE A 15 -4.85 -0.28 16.09
C PHE A 15 -3.35 -0.34 16.40
N VAL A 16 -2.51 0.42 15.69
CA VAL A 16 -1.07 0.47 15.96
C VAL A 16 -0.79 0.94 17.40
N ALA A 17 -1.54 1.92 17.90
CA ALA A 17 -1.40 2.39 19.28
C ALA A 17 -1.80 1.32 20.31
N THR A 18 -2.91 0.61 20.09
CA THR A 18 -3.37 -0.49 20.96
C THR A 18 -2.38 -1.64 20.96
N MET A 19 -1.88 -2.05 19.79
CA MET A 19 -0.90 -3.14 19.67
C MET A 19 0.40 -2.79 20.39
N ARG A 20 0.87 -1.53 20.27
CA ARG A 20 2.04 -1.07 21.02
C ARG A 20 1.81 -1.12 22.53
N LYS A 21 0.63 -0.73 23.01
CA LYS A 21 0.28 -0.79 24.44
C LYS A 21 0.21 -2.24 24.95
N ALA A 22 -0.21 -3.17 24.11
CA ALA A 22 -0.28 -4.60 24.42
C ALA A 22 1.08 -5.32 24.33
N GLY A 23 2.19 -4.60 24.14
CA GLY A 23 3.54 -5.19 24.05
C GLY A 23 3.83 -5.91 22.73
N ALA A 24 2.97 -5.78 21.71
CA ALA A 24 3.15 -6.46 20.44
C ALA A 24 4.42 -5.98 19.70
N ASP A 25 5.16 -6.92 19.09
CA ASP A 25 6.38 -6.62 18.36
C ASP A 25 6.09 -5.86 17.05
N LEU A 26 6.29 -4.55 17.07
CA LEU A 26 6.09 -3.68 15.91
C LEU A 26 7.04 -3.98 14.75
N LYS A 27 8.13 -4.73 14.96
CA LYS A 27 8.97 -5.24 13.86
C LYS A 27 8.21 -6.25 13.02
N GLN A 28 7.39 -7.12 13.64
CA GLN A 28 6.51 -8.05 12.91
C GLN A 28 5.48 -7.29 12.09
N LEU A 29 4.89 -6.22 12.65
CA LEU A 29 3.94 -5.39 11.90
C LEU A 29 4.57 -4.73 10.66
N LYS A 30 5.83 -4.30 10.75
CA LYS A 30 6.57 -3.78 9.58
C LYS A 30 6.74 -4.85 8.50
N GLU A 31 6.96 -6.11 8.88
CA GLU A 31 7.10 -7.20 7.92
C GLU A 31 5.76 -7.56 7.27
N VAL A 32 4.67 -7.64 8.04
CA VAL A 32 3.31 -7.82 7.49
C VAL A 32 2.96 -6.71 6.50
N ASN A 33 3.28 -5.46 6.84
CA ASN A 33 3.13 -4.32 5.94
C ASN A 33 3.93 -4.48 4.63
N ARG A 34 5.15 -5.02 4.71
CA ARG A 34 5.98 -5.30 3.53
C ARG A 34 5.37 -6.41 2.67
N GLN A 35 4.90 -7.49 3.30
CA GLN A 35 4.25 -8.61 2.61
C GLN A 35 2.96 -8.16 1.92
N ALA A 36 2.12 -7.36 2.60
CA ALA A 36 0.92 -6.76 2.03
C ALA A 36 1.24 -5.92 0.78
N ALA A 37 2.26 -5.06 0.85
CA ALA A 37 2.73 -4.32 -0.33
C ALA A 37 3.30 -5.25 -1.41
N GLY A 38 3.95 -6.35 -1.03
CA GLY A 38 4.44 -7.38 -1.95
C GLY A 38 3.32 -8.05 -2.74
N VAL A 39 2.18 -8.32 -2.10
CA VAL A 39 0.98 -8.87 -2.75
C VAL A 39 0.38 -7.90 -3.78
N ALA A 40 0.34 -6.60 -3.46
CA ALA A 40 -0.18 -5.59 -4.38
C ALA A 40 0.78 -5.26 -5.54
N LEU A 41 2.08 -5.46 -5.35
CA LEU A 41 3.12 -5.02 -6.30
C LEU A 41 2.92 -5.56 -7.74
N PRO A 42 2.64 -6.86 -7.98
CA PRO A 42 2.44 -7.38 -9.33
C PRO A 42 1.26 -6.72 -10.05
N ALA A 43 0.14 -6.52 -9.35
CA ALA A 43 -1.04 -5.87 -9.91
C ALA A 43 -0.75 -4.41 -10.30
N VAL A 44 -0.06 -3.66 -9.44
CA VAL A 44 0.36 -2.29 -9.77
C VAL A 44 1.34 -2.26 -10.95
N LYS A 45 2.30 -3.18 -11.02
CA LYS A 45 3.24 -3.29 -12.15
C LYS A 45 2.54 -3.66 -13.46
N ALA A 46 1.50 -4.50 -13.41
CA ALA A 46 0.72 -4.89 -14.57
C ALA A 46 -0.06 -3.69 -15.16
N LEU A 47 -0.62 -2.85 -14.29
CA LEU A 47 -1.39 -1.66 -14.68
C LEU A 47 -0.52 -0.43 -14.98
N ALA A 48 0.73 -0.42 -14.52
CA ALA A 48 1.66 0.68 -14.77
C ALA A 48 1.92 0.85 -16.28
N PRO A 49 1.72 2.06 -16.85
CA PRO A 49 2.00 2.31 -18.24
C PRO A 49 3.46 2.00 -18.58
N ARG A 50 3.68 1.18 -19.60
CA ARG A 50 5.02 0.84 -20.07
C ARG A 50 5.59 1.91 -21.01
N GLY A 51 4.75 2.53 -21.84
CA GLY A 51 5.23 3.41 -22.91
C GLY A 51 6.26 2.69 -23.78
N ARG A 52 7.21 3.43 -24.37
CA ARG A 52 8.27 2.84 -25.21
C ARG A 52 9.39 2.17 -24.42
N THR A 53 9.69 2.65 -23.22
CA THR A 53 10.91 2.27 -22.48
C THR A 53 10.65 1.42 -21.24
N GLY A 54 9.40 1.25 -20.82
CA GLY A 54 9.05 0.52 -19.60
C GLY A 54 9.51 1.18 -18.29
N ARG A 55 10.15 2.36 -18.33
CA ARG A 55 10.83 2.98 -17.17
C ARG A 55 9.90 3.22 -15.98
N LEU A 56 8.64 3.60 -16.23
CA LEU A 56 7.67 3.80 -15.16
C LEU A 56 7.35 2.48 -14.46
N ALA A 57 6.94 1.45 -15.21
CA ALA A 57 6.68 0.12 -14.66
C ALA A 57 7.91 -0.45 -13.92
N GLY A 58 9.12 -0.27 -14.48
CA GLY A 58 10.38 -0.67 -13.84
C GLY A 58 10.74 0.14 -12.58
N SER A 59 10.15 1.32 -12.39
CA SER A 59 10.38 2.14 -11.20
C SER A 59 9.49 1.77 -10.01
N VAL A 60 8.42 0.99 -10.24
CA VAL A 60 7.46 0.57 -9.21
C VAL A 60 8.13 -0.39 -8.23
N ARG A 61 8.14 -0.02 -6.95
CA ARG A 61 8.81 -0.77 -5.89
C ARG A 61 8.06 -0.68 -4.56
N ILE A 62 8.25 -1.70 -3.73
CA ILE A 62 7.70 -1.73 -2.38
C ILE A 62 8.52 -0.90 -1.39
N GLY A 63 7.88 -0.51 -0.31
CA GLY A 63 8.46 -0.02 0.93
C GLY A 63 7.57 -0.43 2.09
N ALA A 64 8.10 -0.35 3.30
CA ALA A 64 7.30 -0.62 4.49
C ALA A 64 7.83 0.16 5.69
N THR A 65 6.89 0.57 6.54
CA THR A 65 7.15 1.12 7.87
C THR A 65 6.37 0.29 8.89
N GLN A 66 6.55 0.55 10.18
CA GLN A 66 5.67 -0.03 11.21
C GLN A 66 4.21 0.42 11.07
N LYS A 67 3.97 1.52 10.33
CA LYS A 67 2.63 2.11 10.18
C LYS A 67 1.91 1.67 8.91
N ALA A 68 2.62 1.38 7.82
CA ALA A 68 2.00 1.09 6.53
C ALA A 68 2.92 0.32 5.57
N GLY A 69 2.31 -0.49 4.72
CA GLY A 69 2.87 -0.96 3.45
C GLY A 69 2.81 0.16 2.41
N ILE A 70 3.85 0.32 1.61
CA ILE A 70 4.00 1.46 0.68
C ILE A 70 4.32 0.92 -0.71
N ILE A 71 3.58 1.39 -1.71
CA ILE A 71 3.96 1.27 -3.13
C ILE A 71 4.51 2.61 -3.60
N ARG A 72 5.73 2.61 -4.14
CA ARG A 72 6.36 3.78 -4.74
C ARG A 72 6.42 3.60 -6.24
N ALA A 73 5.90 4.56 -6.99
CA ALA A 73 6.07 4.67 -8.43
C ALA A 73 6.88 5.93 -8.77
N GLY A 74 7.86 5.82 -9.65
CA GLY A 74 8.75 6.92 -10.03
C GLY A 74 10.04 7.02 -9.23
N ARG A 75 10.93 7.87 -9.74
CA ARG A 75 12.25 8.25 -9.19
C ARG A 75 12.56 9.66 -9.68
N LYS A 76 13.65 10.28 -9.22
CA LYS A 76 14.17 11.53 -9.83
C LYS A 76 14.34 11.40 -11.36
N SER A 77 14.73 10.22 -11.83
CA SER A 77 14.87 9.87 -13.26
C SER A 77 13.57 9.45 -13.97
N VAL A 78 12.43 9.45 -13.25
CA VAL A 78 11.07 9.14 -13.74
C VAL A 78 10.09 10.11 -13.06
N PRO A 79 10.13 11.42 -13.39
CA PRO A 79 9.49 12.48 -12.60
C PRO A 79 7.96 12.51 -12.72
N TYR A 80 7.40 12.04 -13.84
CA TYR A 80 5.97 12.17 -14.13
C TYR A 80 5.09 11.04 -13.58
N ALA A 81 5.61 10.15 -12.72
CA ALA A 81 4.81 9.05 -12.16
C ALA A 81 3.54 9.54 -11.44
N GLY A 82 3.65 10.60 -10.65
CA GLY A 82 2.50 11.20 -9.95
C GLY A 82 1.48 11.80 -10.90
N VAL A 83 1.94 12.55 -11.91
CA VAL A 83 1.09 13.12 -12.96
C VAL A 83 0.39 12.02 -13.76
N ILE A 84 1.09 10.93 -14.09
CA ILE A 84 0.50 9.81 -14.84
C ILE A 84 -0.55 9.08 -14.00
N ASN A 85 -0.34 8.96 -12.69
CA ASN A 85 -1.30 8.30 -11.80
C ASN A 85 -2.52 9.18 -11.50
N TYR A 86 -2.32 10.39 -11.00
CA TYR A 86 -3.40 11.26 -10.48
C TYR A 86 -3.90 12.29 -11.47
N GLY A 87 -3.17 12.51 -12.57
CA GLY A 87 -3.48 13.53 -13.56
C GLY A 87 -2.86 14.88 -13.25
N TRP A 88 -3.19 15.85 -14.08
CA TRP A 88 -2.81 17.26 -13.93
C TRP A 88 -3.96 18.13 -14.46
N PRO A 89 -4.92 18.53 -13.60
CA PRO A 89 -6.12 19.25 -14.02
C PRO A 89 -5.83 20.55 -14.78
N ARG A 90 -4.86 21.35 -14.31
CA ARG A 90 -4.43 22.59 -14.97
C ARG A 90 -3.92 22.39 -16.40
N ARG A 91 -3.50 21.17 -16.75
CA ARG A 91 -3.06 20.79 -18.10
C ARG A 91 -4.04 19.88 -18.84
N ARG A 92 -5.26 19.69 -18.30
CA ARG A 92 -6.29 18.79 -18.85
C ARG A 92 -5.79 17.34 -19.01
N ILE A 93 -4.89 16.88 -18.14
CA ILE A 93 -4.39 15.51 -18.15
C ILE A 93 -5.18 14.69 -17.13
N VAL A 94 -5.86 13.64 -17.61
CA VAL A 94 -6.59 12.69 -16.76
C VAL A 94 -5.63 11.63 -16.23
N GLY A 95 -5.70 11.35 -14.93
CA GLY A 95 -4.90 10.34 -14.26
C GLY A 95 -5.35 8.92 -14.59
N ARG A 96 -4.41 7.99 -14.72
CA ARG A 96 -4.71 6.57 -14.99
C ARG A 96 -5.06 5.76 -13.74
N GLN A 97 -4.79 6.29 -12.56
CA GLN A 97 -5.04 5.65 -11.26
C GLN A 97 -4.45 4.23 -11.12
N PHE A 98 -3.42 3.88 -11.89
CA PHE A 98 -2.88 2.52 -11.96
C PHE A 98 -2.38 1.98 -10.60
N VAL A 99 -1.84 2.85 -9.73
CA VAL A 99 -1.45 2.46 -8.37
C VAL A 99 -2.68 2.15 -7.54
N ASN A 100 -3.68 3.03 -7.56
CA ASN A 100 -4.91 2.90 -6.80
C ASN A 100 -5.68 1.66 -7.22
N SER A 101 -5.88 1.46 -8.53
CA SER A 101 -6.56 0.30 -9.09
C SER A 101 -5.83 -1.01 -8.79
N GLY A 102 -4.49 -1.03 -8.85
CA GLY A 102 -3.71 -2.23 -8.54
C GLY A 102 -3.73 -2.60 -7.05
N VAL A 103 -3.72 -1.61 -6.17
CA VAL A 103 -3.85 -1.85 -4.72
C VAL A 103 -5.27 -2.30 -4.36
N ALA A 104 -6.29 -1.64 -4.92
CA ALA A 104 -7.69 -1.97 -4.67
C ALA A 104 -8.06 -3.37 -5.21
N SER A 105 -7.60 -3.74 -6.40
CA SER A 105 -7.88 -5.06 -6.97
C SER A 105 -7.25 -6.23 -6.20
N THR A 106 -6.29 -5.93 -5.33
CA THR A 106 -5.60 -6.92 -4.48
C THR A 106 -6.00 -6.84 -3.01
N GLU A 107 -7.00 -6.02 -2.67
CA GLU A 107 -7.47 -5.78 -1.31
C GLU A 107 -7.82 -7.04 -0.53
N PRO A 108 -8.61 -7.98 -1.08
CA PRO A 108 -8.88 -9.25 -0.39
C PRO A 108 -7.62 -10.05 -0.07
N GLN A 109 -6.60 -10.01 -0.94
CA GLN A 109 -5.39 -10.80 -0.81
C GLN A 109 -4.47 -10.27 0.29
N TRP A 110 -4.21 -8.96 0.31
CA TRP A 110 -3.33 -8.39 1.34
C TRP A 110 -4.04 -8.22 2.68
N THR A 111 -5.37 -8.06 2.72
CA THR A 111 -6.13 -7.97 3.99
C THR A 111 -6.07 -9.27 4.80
N ARG A 112 -5.98 -10.43 4.12
CA ARG A 112 -5.81 -11.72 4.80
C ARG A 112 -4.55 -11.79 5.67
N LEU A 113 -3.46 -11.14 5.24
CA LEU A 113 -2.22 -11.09 6.00
C LEU A 113 -2.39 -10.32 7.31
N TYR A 114 -3.14 -9.22 7.29
CA TYR A 114 -3.46 -8.47 8.50
C TYR A 114 -4.38 -9.27 9.43
N LYS A 115 -5.37 -9.98 8.89
CA LYS A 115 -6.24 -10.85 9.70
C LYS A 115 -5.42 -11.91 10.43
N GLN A 116 -4.57 -12.64 9.71
CA GLN A 116 -3.68 -13.66 10.29
C GLN A 116 -2.76 -13.08 11.38
N TYR A 117 -2.23 -11.87 11.16
CA TYR A 117 -1.39 -11.20 12.14
C TYR A 117 -2.16 -10.82 13.42
N VAL A 118 -3.38 -10.31 13.27
CA VAL A 118 -4.26 -9.99 14.42
C VAL A 118 -4.60 -11.25 15.19
N ASP A 119 -5.04 -12.31 14.51
CA ASP A 119 -5.41 -13.59 15.13
C ASP A 119 -4.24 -14.16 15.94
N LYS A 120 -3.04 -14.23 15.33
CA LYS A 120 -1.82 -14.69 15.99
C LYS A 120 -1.45 -13.84 17.20
N THR A 121 -1.60 -12.52 17.12
CA THR A 121 -1.26 -11.64 18.24
C THR A 121 -2.27 -11.79 19.38
N LEU A 122 -3.55 -11.98 19.07
CA LEU A 122 -4.59 -12.23 20.09
C LEU A 122 -4.35 -13.56 20.81
N GLU A 123 -3.93 -14.61 20.12
CA GLU A 123 -3.56 -15.89 20.73
C GLU A 123 -2.37 -15.74 21.69
N GLN A 124 -1.32 -15.01 21.27
CA GLN A 124 -0.15 -14.75 22.10
C GLN A 124 -0.48 -13.97 23.37
N ILE A 125 -1.43 -13.03 23.31
CA ILE A 125 -1.88 -12.27 24.48
C ILE A 125 -2.74 -13.11 25.42
N LYS A 126 -3.57 -14.03 24.90
CA LYS A 126 -4.45 -14.87 25.73
C LYS A 126 -3.75 -16.08 26.36
N GLY A 127 -2.64 -16.54 25.78
CA GLY A 127 -1.84 -17.65 26.28
C GLY A 127 -0.70 -17.25 27.22
N ALA A 128 -0.55 -15.96 27.50
CA ALA A 128 0.42 -15.38 28.44
C ALA A 128 -0.29 -14.88 29.70
#